data_AF-A0AAQ4F0B3-F1
#
_entry.id   AF-A0AAQ4F0B3-F1
#
_cell.length_a   1.000
_cell.length_b   1.000
_cell.length_c   1.000
_cell.angle_alpha   90.00
_cell.angle_beta   90.00
_cell.angle_gamma   90.00
#
_symmetry.space_group_name_H-M   'P 1'
#
loop_
_entity.id
_entity.type
_entity.pdbx_description
1 polymer ?
#
loop_
_entity_poly.entity_id
_entity_poly.type
_entity_poly.pdbx_seq_one_letter_code
_entity_poly.pdbx_strand_id
1 'polypeptide(L)'
;YCFRCKVYDDGVVRCNAETQCGKNLSEFSLAKFLGSADLTDVEFTVESQHYPGKRGSFKAHRLILALHIEDFKAMFYGEGVKEDKIVITDLHPDGFSALLR
;
A
#
# COMPACT_ATOMS: atom_id res chain seq x y z
N TYR A 1 15.46 -9.26 19.05
CA TYR A 1 14.51 -10.35 19.37
C TYR A 1 13.52 -10.45 18.24
N CYS A 2 13.27 -11.66 17.75
CA CYS A 2 12.30 -11.89 16.67
C CYS A 2 11.20 -12.78 17.23
N PHE A 3 9.99 -12.56 16.75
CA PHE A 3 8.82 -13.27 17.23
C PHE A 3 8.27 -14.11 16.09
N ARG A 4 8.16 -15.41 16.32
CA ARG A 4 7.45 -16.29 15.40
C ARG A 4 6.02 -16.43 15.88
N CYS A 5 5.10 -15.87 15.11
CA CYS A 5 3.68 -15.95 15.39
C CYS A 5 3.05 -17.12 14.62
N LYS A 6 2.23 -17.91 15.30
CA LYS A 6 1.37 -18.93 14.69
C LYS A 6 -0.09 -18.54 14.92
N VAL A 7 -0.89 -18.66 13.86
CA VAL A 7 -2.35 -18.57 13.92
C VAL A 7 -2.89 -19.98 14.14
N TYR A 8 -3.74 -20.15 15.14
CA TYR A 8 -4.40 -21.42 15.44
C TYR A 8 -5.82 -21.42 14.87
N ASP A 9 -6.44 -22.60 14.75
CA ASP A 9 -7.77 -22.75 14.13
C ASP A 9 -8.88 -22.02 14.91
N ASP A 10 -8.63 -21.67 16.17
CA ASP A 10 -9.50 -20.83 17.01
C ASP A 10 -9.30 -19.32 16.79
N GLY A 11 -8.46 -18.93 15.83
CA GLY A 11 -8.12 -17.54 15.53
C GLY A 11 -7.13 -16.90 16.51
N VAL A 12 -6.67 -17.63 17.53
CA VAL A 12 -5.69 -17.12 18.48
C VAL A 12 -4.33 -17.02 17.80
N VAL A 13 -3.65 -15.89 17.97
CA VAL A 13 -2.27 -15.70 17.51
C VAL A 13 -1.34 -15.80 18.71
N ARG A 14 -0.42 -16.77 18.71
CA ARG A 14 0.64 -16.85 19.73
C ARG A 14 2.00 -16.58 19.12
N CYS A 15 2.73 -15.64 19.71
CA CYS A 15 4.05 -15.22 19.29
C CYS A 15 5.08 -15.62 20.35
N ASN A 16 6.08 -16.42 19.96
CA ASN A 16 7.18 -16.81 20.85
C ASN A 16 8.45 -16.06 20.46
N ALA A 17 9.21 -15.61 21.46
CA ALA A 17 10.51 -15.01 21.25
C ALA A 17 11.51 -16.10 20.81
N GLU A 18 12.10 -15.93 19.63
CA GLU A 18 13.15 -16.81 19.11
C GLU A 18 14.52 -16.11 19.22
N THR A 19 15.52 -16.86 19.71
CA THR A 19 16.92 -16.40 19.86
C THR A 19 17.70 -16.40 18.55
N GLN A 20 17.21 -17.11 17.51
CA GLN A 20 17.80 -17.12 16.17
C GLN A 20 16.77 -16.72 15.13
N CYS A 21 16.82 -15.45 14.75
CA CYS A 21 16.14 -14.94 13.57
C CYS A 21 17.16 -14.10 12.83
N GLY A 22 18.12 -14.77 12.19
CA GLY A 22 18.99 -14.17 11.22
C GLY A 22 18.20 -13.99 9.92
N LYS A 23 17.30 -13.01 9.87
CA LYS A 23 16.87 -12.44 8.59
C LYS A 23 17.56 -11.10 8.44
N ASN A 24 18.29 -10.95 7.35
CA ASN A 24 18.93 -9.69 7.01
C ASN A 24 17.82 -8.66 6.83
N LEU A 25 17.76 -7.64 7.68
CA LEU A 25 16.75 -6.58 7.61
C LEU A 25 16.79 -5.84 6.25
N SER A 26 17.89 -5.97 5.49
CA SER A 26 17.97 -5.49 4.12
C SER A 26 16.94 -6.13 3.16
N GLU A 27 16.41 -7.31 3.48
CA GLU A 27 15.43 -8.02 2.65
C GLU A 27 14.00 -7.49 2.81
N PHE A 28 13.73 -6.75 3.90
CA PHE A 28 12.46 -6.06 4.18
C PHE A 28 12.52 -4.58 3.79
N SER A 29 13.16 -4.29 2.66
CA SER A 29 13.15 -2.95 2.09
C SER A 29 11.74 -2.59 1.64
N LEU A 30 11.23 -1.43 2.08
CA LEU A 30 10.01 -0.81 1.55
C LEU A 30 10.05 -0.71 0.02
N ALA A 31 11.24 -0.52 -0.57
CA ALA A 31 11.42 -0.48 -2.02
C ALA A 31 11.03 -1.80 -2.71
N LYS A 32 11.20 -2.95 -2.04
CA LYS A 32 10.76 -4.24 -2.57
C LYS A 32 9.23 -4.29 -2.68
N PHE A 33 8.53 -3.81 -1.66
CA PHE A 33 7.07 -3.77 -1.64
C PHE A 33 6.52 -2.73 -2.61
N LEU A 34 7.19 -1.59 -2.78
CA LEU A 34 6.81 -0.58 -3.79
C LEU A 34 6.95 -1.11 -5.22
N GLY A 35 7.94 -1.98 -5.46
CA GLY A 35 8.14 -2.64 -6.75
C GLY A 35 7.26 -3.87 -6.97
N SER A 36 6.65 -4.44 -5.93
CA SER A 36 5.77 -5.61 -6.03
C SER A 36 4.31 -5.24 -5.75
N ALA A 37 3.37 -6.08 -6.19
CA ALA A 37 1.96 -5.88 -5.84
C ALA A 37 1.62 -6.45 -4.44
N ASP A 38 2.62 -6.92 -3.69
CA ASP A 38 2.42 -7.59 -2.41
C ASP A 38 1.93 -6.62 -1.36
N LEU A 39 0.93 -7.04 -0.58
CA LEU A 39 0.33 -6.26 0.50
C LEU A 39 -0.26 -4.90 0.07
N THR A 40 -0.52 -4.71 -1.23
CA THR A 40 -1.28 -3.56 -1.71
C THR A 40 -2.72 -3.64 -1.21
N ASP A 41 -3.22 -2.54 -0.65
CA ASP A 41 -4.49 -2.45 0.06
C ASP A 41 -5.40 -1.33 -0.50
N VAL A 42 -4.99 -0.72 -1.61
CA VAL A 42 -5.80 0.24 -2.38
C VAL A 42 -5.51 0.11 -3.88
N GLU A 43 -6.54 0.29 -4.69
CA GLU A 43 -6.48 0.34 -6.15
C GLU A 43 -7.00 1.68 -6.67
N PHE A 44 -6.22 2.36 -7.51
CA PHE A 44 -6.58 3.60 -8.16
C PHE A 44 -6.91 3.36 -9.62
N THR A 45 -8.06 3.84 -10.08
CA THR A 45 -8.36 4.00 -11.50
C THR A 45 -8.15 5.45 -11.88
N VAL A 46 -7.17 5.73 -12.74
CA VAL A 46 -6.92 7.07 -13.27
C VAL A 46 -7.50 7.15 -14.66
N GLU A 47 -8.51 7.99 -14.85
CA GLU A 47 -9.19 8.21 -16.13
C GLU A 47 -9.60 9.67 -16.22
N SER A 48 -8.87 10.45 -17.02
CA SER A 48 -9.11 11.88 -17.12
C SER A 48 -9.90 12.24 -18.38
N GLN A 49 -10.90 13.10 -18.20
CA GLN A 49 -11.64 13.69 -19.30
C GLN A 49 -10.77 14.62 -20.16
N HIS A 50 -9.67 15.14 -19.61
CA HIS A 50 -8.72 15.99 -20.33
C HIS A 50 -7.81 15.17 -21.26
N TYR A 51 -7.69 13.86 -21.01
CA TYR A 51 -6.85 12.94 -21.77
C TYR A 51 -7.68 11.73 -22.24
N PRO A 52 -8.65 11.96 -23.14
CA PRO A 52 -9.58 10.92 -23.57
C PRO A 52 -8.85 9.71 -24.16
N GLY A 53 -9.27 8.51 -23.75
CA GLY A 53 -8.65 7.24 -24.15
C GLY A 53 -7.39 6.86 -23.35
N LYS A 54 -6.96 7.67 -22.39
CA LYS A 54 -5.89 7.33 -21.44
C LYS A 54 -6.48 6.90 -20.11
N ARG A 55 -6.26 5.64 -19.75
CA ARG A 55 -6.68 5.06 -18.47
C ARG A 55 -5.56 4.19 -17.89
N GLY A 56 -5.40 4.21 -16.57
CA GLY A 56 -4.50 3.32 -15.84
C GLY A 56 -5.14 2.78 -14.57
N SER A 57 -4.80 1.53 -14.19
CA SER A 57 -5.07 1.00 -12.86
C SER A 57 -3.76 0.81 -12.11
N PHE A 58 -3.72 1.26 -10.85
CA PHE A 58 -2.53 1.25 -10.02
C PHE A 58 -2.84 0.69 -8.63
N LYS A 59 -2.11 -0.34 -8.22
CA LYS A 59 -2.16 -0.86 -6.85
C LYS A 59 -1.09 -0.19 -6.01
N ALA A 60 -1.42 0.18 -4.78
CA ALA A 60 -0.51 0.87 -3.88
C ALA A 60 -0.77 0.49 -2.41
N HIS A 61 0.08 1.03 -1.53
CA HIS A 61 0.01 0.83 -0.08
C HIS A 61 -0.44 2.13 0.58
N ARG A 62 -1.61 2.12 1.22
CA ARG A 62 -2.18 3.29 1.91
C ARG A 62 -1.21 3.92 2.90
N LEU A 63 -0.51 3.08 3.67
CA LEU A 63 0.46 3.52 4.65
C LEU A 63 1.60 4.30 4.00
N ILE A 64 2.14 3.82 2.88
CA ILE A 64 3.27 4.49 2.23
C ILE A 64 2.83 5.82 1.64
N LEU A 65 1.66 5.86 0.98
CA LEU A 65 1.10 7.10 0.43
C LEU A 65 0.83 8.15 1.52
N ALA A 66 0.23 7.73 2.64
CA ALA A 66 -0.07 8.60 3.77
C ALA A 66 1.18 9.15 4.47
N LEU A 67 2.31 8.45 4.39
CA LEU A 67 3.58 8.95 4.92
C LEU A 67 4.20 10.05 4.04
N HIS A 68 3.92 10.05 2.74
CA HIS A 68 4.53 10.98 1.79
C HIS A 68 3.63 12.19 1.47
N ILE A 69 2.31 12.01 1.45
CA ILE A 69 1.37 13.03 1.00
C ILE A 69 0.22 13.15 2.02
N GLU A 70 0.02 14.37 2.52
CA GLU A 70 -0.96 14.66 3.57
C GLU A 70 -2.39 14.37 3.12
N ASP A 71 -2.74 14.64 1.87
CA ASP A 71 -4.07 14.35 1.32
C ASP A 71 -4.38 12.86 1.36
N PHE A 72 -3.40 11.99 1.04
CA PHE A 72 -3.56 10.55 1.18
C PHE A 72 -3.71 10.15 2.65
N LYS A 73 -3.00 10.82 3.58
CA LYS A 73 -3.17 10.58 5.02
C LYS A 73 -4.57 10.94 5.49
N ALA A 74 -5.09 12.10 5.11
CA ALA A 74 -6.44 12.54 5.45
C ALA A 74 -7.50 11.61 4.85
N MET A 75 -7.33 11.21 3.59
CA MET A 75 -8.26 10.31 2.90
C MET A 75 -8.28 8.89 3.51
N PHE A 76 -7.13 8.32 3.90
CA PHE A 76 -7.05 6.95 4.41
C PHE A 76 -7.18 6.81 5.93
N TYR A 77 -6.82 7.85 6.68
CA TYR A 77 -6.73 7.82 8.14
C TYR A 77 -7.49 8.95 8.82
N GLY A 78 -8.16 9.84 8.07
CA GLY A 78 -9.09 10.82 8.61
C GLY A 78 -10.46 10.22 8.93
N GLU A 79 -11.37 11.08 9.38
CA GLU A 79 -12.76 10.73 9.69
C GLU A 79 -13.56 10.65 8.38
N GLY A 80 -13.73 9.44 7.85
CA GLY A 80 -14.44 9.22 6.58
C GLY A 80 -14.55 7.74 6.20
N VAL A 81 -15.32 7.47 5.14
CA VAL A 81 -15.43 6.12 4.55
C VAL A 81 -14.15 5.80 3.80
N LYS A 82 -13.54 4.68 4.13
CA LYS A 82 -12.33 4.19 3.45
C LYS A 82 -12.75 3.38 2.24
N GLU A 83 -12.44 3.89 1.05
CA GLU A 83 -12.65 3.17 -0.19
C GLU A 83 -11.37 2.46 -0.61
N ASP A 84 -11.48 1.15 -0.87
CA ASP A 84 -10.38 0.33 -1.37
C ASP A 84 -10.15 0.55 -2.88
N LYS A 85 -11.11 1.19 -3.56
CA LYS A 85 -11.05 1.55 -4.97
C LYS A 85 -11.34 3.02 -5.16
N ILE A 86 -10.39 3.76 -5.70
CA ILE A 86 -10.46 5.22 -5.83
C ILE A 86 -10.36 5.59 -7.30
N VAL A 87 -11.22 6.50 -7.75
CA VAL A 87 -11.20 7.01 -9.13
C VAL A 87 -10.62 8.42 -9.15
N ILE A 88 -9.59 8.63 -9.97
CA ILE A 88 -8.90 9.92 -10.15
C ILE A 88 -9.18 10.40 -11.57
N THR A 89 -9.72 11.61 -11.72
CA THR A 89 -10.23 12.13 -13.01
C THR A 89 -9.52 13.38 -13.53
N ASP A 90 -8.63 13.92 -12.72
CA ASP A 90 -7.92 15.18 -12.93
C ASP A 90 -6.44 14.99 -13.30
N LEU A 91 -5.91 13.77 -13.23
CA LEU A 91 -4.51 13.47 -13.55
C LEU A 91 -4.36 12.58 -14.80
N HIS A 92 -3.27 12.80 -15.54
CA HIS A 92 -2.81 11.85 -16.56
C HIS A 92 -2.30 10.57 -15.86
N PRO A 93 -2.60 9.36 -16.37
CA PRO A 93 -2.12 8.10 -15.78
C PRO A 93 -0.61 8.06 -15.56
N ASP A 94 0.20 8.56 -16.51
CA ASP A 94 1.66 8.59 -16.37
C ASP A 94 2.11 9.52 -15.22
N GLY A 95 1.45 10.67 -15.06
CA GLY A 95 1.74 11.61 -13.97
C GLY A 95 1.41 11.01 -12.61
N PHE A 96 0.28 10.30 -12.52
CA PHE A 96 -0.07 9.55 -11.32
C PHE A 96 0.93 8.42 -11.03
N SER A 97 1.37 7.69 -12.06
CA SER A 97 2.36 6.61 -11.89
C SER A 97 3.69 7.10 -11.33
N ALA A 98 4.07 8.35 -11.64
CA ALA A 98 5.28 8.98 -11.13
C ALA A 98 5.15 9.38 -9.65
N LEU A 99 3.94 9.70 -9.17
CA LEU A 99 3.67 9.98 -7.75
C LEU A 99 3.75 8.73 -6.87
N LEU A 100 3.62 7.54 -7.45
CA LEU A 100 3.66 6.26 -6.73
C LEU A 100 5.07 5.69 -6.56
N ARG A 101 6.10 6.32 -7.14
CA ARG A 101 7.50 5.85 -7.13
C ARG A 101 8.36 6.72 -6.23
#